data_AF-A0AAF0ZFV4-F1
#
_entry.id   AF-A0AAF0ZFV4-F1
#
_cell.length_a   1.000
_cell.length_b   1.000
_cell.length_c   1.000
_cell.angle_alpha   90.00
_cell.angle_beta   90.00
_cell.angle_gamma   90.00
#
_symmetry.space_group_name_H-M   'P 1'
#
loop_
_entity.id
_entity.type
_entity.pdbx_description
1 polymer ?
#
loop_
_entity_poly.entity_id
_entity_poly.type
_entity_poly.pdbx_seq_one_letter_code
_entity_poly.pdbx_strand_id
1 'polypeptide(L)'
;MPTYMMSLFPIPVGVIERLEVLRRNFLWEGNSETKKFHLVKWDALIGSKQKGGMGVRNLKSQNQCLMMKWLWRFASSELALWKEVIQLKCEMADHWTTKMATDTYGINLWRSIRNLLPKLRENCSIRTKDGRKVLFWEDKWIDQAPLRDTFNDIYTLNQQQRATVAEVCLNQGWNLSFRKPFND
;
A
#
# COMPACT_ATOMS: atom_id res chain seq x y z
N MET A 1 -21.35 9.15 3.31
CA MET A 1 -20.25 9.65 2.46
C MET A 1 -20.20 8.82 1.19
N PRO A 2 -20.23 9.44 0.00
CA PRO A 2 -20.05 8.71 -1.24
C PRO A 2 -18.69 8.02 -1.26
N THR A 3 -18.69 6.69 -1.37
CA THR A 3 -17.48 5.85 -1.41
C THR A 3 -16.49 6.31 -2.48
N TYR A 4 -17.00 6.87 -3.57
CA TYR A 4 -16.21 7.42 -4.66
C TYR A 4 -15.23 8.51 -4.19
N MET A 5 -15.71 9.53 -3.47
CA MET A 5 -14.86 10.62 -2.99
C MET A 5 -13.80 10.13 -2.01
N MET A 6 -14.16 9.20 -1.12
CA MET A 6 -13.21 8.56 -0.20
C MET A 6 -12.16 7.70 -0.91
N SER A 7 -12.40 7.26 -2.14
CA SER A 7 -11.46 6.44 -2.90
C SER A 7 -10.44 7.25 -3.69
N LEU A 8 -10.72 8.52 -3.93
CA LEU A 8 -9.88 9.41 -4.74
C LEU A 8 -9.12 10.40 -3.86
N PHE A 9 -9.81 11.06 -2.93
CA PHE A 9 -9.24 12.20 -2.22
C PHE A 9 -8.93 11.87 -0.75
N PRO A 10 -7.80 12.35 -0.20
CA PRO A 10 -7.59 12.35 1.23
C PRO A 10 -8.64 13.25 1.88
N ILE A 11 -9.39 12.71 2.83
CA ILE A 11 -10.42 13.49 3.51
C ILE A 11 -9.74 14.39 4.54
N PRO A 12 -10.01 15.71 4.55
CA PRO A 12 -9.48 16.61 5.56
C PRO A 12 -9.84 16.13 6.97
N VAL A 13 -8.90 16.24 7.91
CA VAL A 13 -9.07 15.73 9.28
C VAL A 13 -10.31 16.33 9.95
N GLY A 14 -10.55 17.63 9.81
CA GLY A 14 -11.74 18.29 10.38
C GLY A 14 -13.07 17.76 9.81
N VAL A 15 -13.10 17.32 8.54
CA VAL A 15 -14.29 16.68 7.96
C VAL A 15 -14.50 15.29 8.57
N ILE A 16 -13.42 14.53 8.76
CA ILE A 16 -13.48 13.24 9.47
C ILE A 16 -14.02 13.44 10.89
N GLU A 17 -13.46 14.39 11.64
CA GLU A 17 -13.87 14.69 13.01
C GLU A 17 -15.34 15.08 13.10
N ARG A 18 -15.81 15.96 12.20
CA ARG A 18 -17.22 16.35 12.13
C ARG A 18 -18.13 15.16 11.84
N LEU A 19 -17.72 14.27 10.94
CA LEU A 19 -18.48 13.04 10.63
C LEU A 19 -18.47 12.06 11.81
N GLU A 20 -17.36 11.94 12.54
CA GLU A 20 -17.27 11.10 13.74
C GLU A 20 -18.14 11.66 14.88
N VAL A 21 -18.24 12.98 15.04
CA VAL A 21 -19.22 13.60 15.97
C VAL A 21 -20.65 13.22 15.58
N LEU A 22 -21.03 13.40 14.31
CA LEU A 22 -22.39 13.04 13.85
C LEU A 22 -22.71 11.56 14.08
N ARG A 23 -21.75 10.66 13.83
CA ARG A 23 -21.90 9.21 14.08
C ARG A 23 -22.04 8.89 15.57
N ARG A 24 -21.24 9.55 16.42
CA ARG A 24 -21.30 9.41 17.88
C ARG A 24 -22.64 9.87 18.43
N ASN A 25 -23.09 11.05 18.03
CA ASN A 25 -24.35 11.61 18.48
C ASN A 25 -25.52 10.75 18.00
N PHE A 26 -25.49 10.29 16.74
CA PHE A 26 -26.50 9.35 16.25
C PHE A 26 -26.57 8.07 17.09
N LEU A 27 -25.42 7.47 17.46
CA LEU A 27 -25.39 6.24 18.23
C LEU A 27 -25.84 6.43 19.68
N TRP A 28 -25.38 7.50 20.34
CA TRP A 28 -25.58 7.69 21.78
C TRP A 28 -26.80 8.53 22.13
N GLU A 29 -27.06 9.58 21.37
CA GLU A 29 -28.12 10.55 21.63
C GLU A 29 -29.40 10.16 20.86
N GLY A 30 -29.24 9.61 19.65
CA GLY A 30 -30.39 9.29 18.78
C GLY A 30 -31.08 10.57 18.33
N ASN A 31 -32.41 10.57 18.27
CA ASN A 31 -33.21 11.76 17.91
C ASN A 31 -33.76 12.52 19.14
N SER A 32 -33.18 12.31 20.33
CA SER A 32 -33.62 13.02 21.54
C SER A 32 -32.86 14.34 21.70
N GLU A 33 -33.57 15.40 22.08
CA GLU A 33 -32.97 16.70 22.42
C GLU A 33 -32.17 16.67 23.74
N THR A 34 -32.29 15.57 24.51
CA THR A 34 -31.56 15.38 25.77
C THR A 34 -30.22 14.67 25.54
N LYS A 35 -29.16 15.23 26.14
CA LYS A 35 -27.83 14.60 26.16
C LYS A 35 -27.88 13.30 26.97
N LYS A 36 -27.37 12.21 26.39
CA LYS A 36 -27.26 10.89 27.04
C LYS A 36 -25.80 10.60 27.41
N PHE A 37 -25.61 9.80 28.46
CA PHE A 37 -24.27 9.41 28.91
C PHE A 37 -23.59 8.47 27.90
N HIS A 38 -22.32 8.74 27.58
CA HIS A 38 -21.50 7.86 26.75
C HIS A 38 -20.84 6.79 27.62
N LEU A 39 -21.45 5.61 27.68
CA LEU A 39 -21.00 4.52 28.56
C LEU A 39 -19.75 3.80 28.04
N VAL A 40 -19.42 3.93 26.76
CA VAL A 40 -18.27 3.27 26.13
C VAL A 40 -17.46 4.27 25.32
N LYS A 41 -16.13 4.21 25.45
CA LYS A 41 -15.21 5.02 24.63
C LYS A 41 -15.41 4.71 23.14
N TRP A 42 -15.44 5.75 22.32
CA TRP A 42 -15.64 5.60 20.87
C TRP A 42 -14.59 4.69 20.21
N ASP A 43 -13.33 4.80 20.64
CA ASP A 43 -12.23 3.98 20.11
C ASP A 43 -12.42 2.48 20.38
N ALA A 44 -13.10 2.11 21.47
CA ALA A 44 -13.44 0.72 21.74
C ALA A 44 -14.54 0.21 20.79
N LEU A 45 -15.50 1.07 20.42
CA LEU A 45 -16.59 0.70 19.51
C LEU A 45 -16.14 0.53 18.05
N ILE A 46 -15.19 1.34 17.58
CA ILE A 46 -14.65 1.23 16.22
C ILE A 46 -13.70 0.03 16.03
N GLY A 47 -13.40 -0.69 17.12
CA GLY A 47 -12.66 -1.95 17.07
C GLY A 47 -13.37 -3.03 16.23
N SER A 48 -12.61 -4.04 15.81
CA SER A 48 -13.20 -5.19 15.13
C SER A 48 -14.11 -5.98 16.08
N LYS A 49 -15.17 -6.60 15.54
CA LYS A 49 -16.08 -7.45 16.32
C LYS A 49 -15.34 -8.59 17.06
N GLN A 50 -14.31 -9.14 16.42
CA GLN A 50 -13.43 -10.16 17.00
C GLN A 50 -12.66 -9.66 18.24
N LYS A 51 -12.37 -8.36 18.32
CA LYS A 51 -11.69 -7.72 19.45
C LYS A 51 -12.67 -7.05 20.44
N GLY A 52 -13.96 -7.43 20.39
CA GLY A 52 -14.99 -6.88 21.28
C GLY A 52 -15.55 -5.51 20.88
N GLY A 53 -15.19 -5.00 19.70
CA GLY A 53 -15.77 -3.76 19.16
C GLY A 53 -17.10 -4.00 18.44
N MET A 54 -17.74 -2.92 17.97
CA MET A 54 -19.01 -2.98 17.25
C MET A 54 -18.84 -3.17 15.74
N GLY A 55 -17.60 -3.06 15.24
CA GLY A 55 -17.29 -3.16 13.81
C GLY A 55 -17.61 -1.89 13.02
N VAL A 56 -17.77 -0.75 13.70
CA VAL A 56 -17.88 0.57 13.05
C VAL A 56 -16.54 0.90 12.40
N ARG A 57 -16.54 1.20 11.09
CA ARG A 57 -15.30 1.48 10.35
C ARG A 57 -14.74 2.86 10.72
N ASN A 58 -13.47 2.88 11.11
CA ASN A 58 -12.68 4.10 11.22
C ASN A 58 -12.55 4.78 9.84
N LEU A 59 -13.06 6.01 9.71
CA LEU A 59 -13.12 6.74 8.43
C LEU A 59 -11.75 7.00 7.82
N LYS A 60 -10.77 7.37 8.64
CA LYS A 60 -9.39 7.64 8.20
C LYS A 60 -8.77 6.38 7.60
N SER A 61 -8.92 5.25 8.28
CA SER A 61 -8.42 3.96 7.82
C SER A 61 -9.15 3.52 6.54
N GLN A 62 -10.47 3.68 6.48
CA GLN A 62 -11.27 3.36 5.30
C GLN A 62 -10.84 4.19 4.08
N ASN A 63 -10.63 5.50 4.25
CA ASN A 63 -10.14 6.39 3.19
C ASN A 63 -8.76 5.95 2.67
N GLN A 64 -7.82 5.67 3.58
CA GLN A 64 -6.49 5.16 3.21
C GLN A 64 -6.56 3.83 2.46
N CYS A 65 -7.35 2.86 2.94
CA CYS A 65 -7.51 1.56 2.29
C CYS A 65 -8.13 1.70 0.88
N LEU A 66 -9.13 2.56 0.72
CA LEU A 66 -9.75 2.80 -0.59
C LEU A 66 -8.79 3.46 -1.58
N MET A 67 -7.92 4.37 -1.12
CA MET A 67 -6.86 4.92 -1.97
C MET A 67 -5.77 3.89 -2.30
N MET A 68 -5.35 3.07 -1.33
CA MET A 68 -4.40 1.97 -1.55
C MET A 68 -4.90 0.94 -2.54
N LYS A 69 -6.23 0.74 -2.65
CA LYS A 69 -6.82 -0.10 -3.70
C LYS A 69 -6.42 0.34 -5.10
N TRP A 70 -6.23 1.64 -5.34
CA TRP A 70 -5.77 2.15 -6.63
C TRP A 70 -4.29 1.84 -6.88
N LEU A 71 -3.43 1.91 -5.86
CA LEU A 71 -2.05 1.44 -5.95
C LEU A 71 -1.99 -0.05 -6.27
N TRP A 72 -2.81 -0.86 -5.58
CA TRP A 72 -2.91 -2.29 -5.84
C TRP A 72 -3.33 -2.56 -7.28
N ARG A 73 -4.34 -1.84 -7.79
CA ARG A 73 -4.78 -1.92 -9.19
C ARG A 73 -3.70 -1.48 -10.16
N PHE A 74 -2.92 -0.45 -9.84
CA PHE A 74 -1.82 0.00 -10.68
C PHE A 74 -0.75 -1.10 -10.83
N ALA A 75 -0.37 -1.73 -9.72
CA ALA A 75 0.62 -2.81 -9.70
C ALA A 75 0.10 -4.10 -10.36
N SER A 76 -1.19 -4.43 -10.17
CA SER A 76 -1.76 -5.72 -10.62
C SER A 76 -2.35 -5.70 -12.03
N SER A 77 -2.86 -4.56 -12.48
CA SER A 77 -3.58 -4.45 -13.75
C SER A 77 -2.62 -4.21 -14.90
N GLU A 78 -2.68 -5.05 -15.94
CA GLU A 78 -1.78 -4.92 -17.09
C GLU A 78 -2.31 -3.95 -18.15
N LEU A 79 -3.63 -3.81 -18.32
CA LEU A 79 -4.23 -3.01 -19.40
C LEU A 79 -5.33 -2.09 -18.88
N ALA A 80 -4.97 -0.85 -18.52
CA ALA A 80 -5.96 0.16 -18.15
C ALA A 80 -5.52 1.55 -18.63
N LEU A 81 -6.37 2.24 -19.39
CA LEU A 81 -6.05 3.56 -19.97
C LEU A 81 -5.61 4.60 -18.92
N TRP A 82 -6.26 4.61 -17.75
CA TRP A 82 -5.87 5.54 -16.67
C TRP A 82 -4.46 5.26 -16.14
N LYS A 83 -3.99 4.01 -16.20
CA LYS A 83 -2.62 3.63 -15.82
C LYS A 83 -1.64 4.14 -16.86
N GLU A 84 -1.93 4.00 -18.15
CA GLU A 84 -1.10 4.55 -19.23
C GLU A 84 -0.93 6.06 -19.10
N VAL A 85 -2.02 6.79 -18.86
CA VAL A 85 -1.98 8.25 -18.62
C VAL A 85 -1.05 8.59 -17.45
N ILE A 86 -1.09 7.81 -16.36
CA ILE A 86 -0.21 8.02 -15.20
C ILE A 86 1.25 7.69 -15.55
N GLN A 87 1.50 6.61 -16.30
CA GLN A 87 2.86 6.22 -16.71
C GLN A 87 3.48 7.21 -17.70
N LEU A 88 2.67 7.85 -18.55
CA LEU A 88 3.12 8.91 -19.46
C LEU A 88 3.42 10.21 -18.71
N LYS A 89 2.62 10.51 -17.67
CA LYS A 89 2.76 11.75 -16.91
C LYS A 89 3.77 11.67 -15.77
N CYS A 90 3.99 10.48 -15.21
CA CYS A 90 4.88 10.26 -14.07
C CYS A 90 5.95 9.25 -14.45
N GLU A 91 7.21 9.57 -14.17
CA GLU A 91 8.31 8.64 -14.40
C GLU A 91 8.14 7.35 -13.56
N MET A 92 8.45 6.19 -14.13
CA MET A 92 8.44 4.91 -13.41
C MET A 92 9.61 4.83 -12.43
N ALA A 93 9.36 4.33 -11.21
CA ALA A 93 10.42 4.06 -10.23
C ALA A 93 10.95 2.63 -10.39
N ASP A 94 10.04 1.69 -10.60
CA ASP A 94 10.29 0.26 -10.75
C ASP A 94 9.18 -0.40 -11.56
N HIS A 95 9.10 -1.73 -11.60
CA HIS A 95 8.06 -2.46 -12.32
C HIS A 95 6.65 -2.32 -11.72
N TRP A 96 6.53 -1.82 -10.49
CA TRP A 96 5.30 -1.81 -9.71
C TRP A 96 4.67 -0.43 -9.58
N THR A 97 5.46 0.64 -9.62
CA THR A 97 4.99 1.98 -9.26
C THR A 97 5.81 3.12 -9.89
N THR A 98 5.24 4.33 -9.84
CA THR A 98 5.90 5.55 -10.31
C THR A 98 6.86 6.11 -9.25
N LYS A 99 7.78 6.99 -9.66
CA LYS A 99 8.47 7.88 -8.74
C LYS A 99 7.47 8.82 -8.07
N MET A 100 7.93 9.48 -7.00
CA MET A 100 7.12 10.50 -6.34
C MET A 100 6.92 11.66 -7.33
N ALA A 101 5.67 12.05 -7.54
CA ALA A 101 5.34 13.10 -8.49
C ALA A 101 5.90 14.45 -8.00
N THR A 102 6.81 15.04 -8.77
CA THR A 102 7.45 16.34 -8.49
C THR A 102 6.66 17.52 -9.06
N ASP A 103 5.88 17.33 -10.12
CA ASP A 103 5.22 18.44 -10.81
C ASP A 103 4.05 19.06 -10.05
N THR A 104 3.91 20.38 -10.18
CA THR A 104 2.93 21.18 -9.45
C THR A 104 1.49 21.00 -9.97
N TYR A 105 1.30 20.66 -11.26
CA TYR A 105 -0.01 20.71 -11.90
C TYR A 105 -0.60 19.35 -12.30
N GLY A 106 -1.82 19.08 -11.81
CA GLY A 106 -2.64 17.95 -12.25
C GLY A 106 -2.13 16.55 -11.86
N ILE A 107 -1.21 16.41 -10.90
CA ILE A 107 -0.78 15.11 -10.33
C ILE A 107 -1.17 14.98 -8.85
N ASN A 108 -1.85 15.98 -8.26
CA ASN A 108 -2.17 16.01 -6.83
C ASN A 108 -2.97 14.78 -6.35
N LEU A 109 -3.86 14.25 -7.20
CA LEU A 109 -4.60 13.04 -6.92
C LEU A 109 -3.67 11.82 -6.83
N TRP A 110 -2.90 11.56 -7.88
CA TRP A 110 -1.97 10.42 -7.90
C TRP A 110 -0.88 10.57 -6.85
N ARG A 111 -0.37 11.77 -6.60
CA ARG A 111 0.58 12.07 -5.52
C ARG A 111 0.02 11.64 -4.16
N SER A 112 -1.23 11.98 -3.85
CA SER A 112 -1.88 11.60 -2.59
C SER A 112 -2.01 10.08 -2.45
N ILE A 113 -2.38 9.40 -3.55
CA ILE A 113 -2.45 7.93 -3.60
C ILE A 113 -1.05 7.33 -3.44
N ARG A 114 -0.05 7.85 -4.15
CA ARG A 114 1.35 7.39 -4.18
C ARG A 114 2.06 7.51 -2.83
N ASN A 115 1.70 8.50 -2.03
CA ASN A 115 2.21 8.67 -0.67
C ASN A 115 1.83 7.53 0.27
N LEU A 116 0.80 6.73 -0.08
CA LEU A 116 0.40 5.55 0.70
C LEU A 116 1.15 4.28 0.32
N LEU A 117 2.05 4.33 -0.67
CA LEU A 117 2.80 3.16 -1.12
C LEU A 117 3.63 2.49 0.00
N PRO A 118 4.37 3.21 0.86
CA PRO A 118 5.15 2.56 1.91
C PRO A 118 4.26 1.71 2.83
N LYS A 119 3.10 2.26 3.22
CA LYS A 119 2.12 1.57 4.05
C LYS A 119 1.48 0.37 3.32
N LEU A 120 1.32 0.43 2.01
CA LEU A 120 0.89 -0.74 1.23
C LEU A 120 1.98 -1.82 1.21
N ARG A 121 3.24 -1.45 0.95
CA ARG A 121 4.37 -2.40 0.87
C ARG A 121 4.61 -3.14 2.18
N GLU A 122 4.50 -2.46 3.32
CA GLU A 122 4.62 -3.07 4.64
C GLU A 122 3.58 -4.19 4.87
N ASN A 123 2.39 -4.05 4.29
CA ASN A 123 1.25 -4.95 4.49
C ASN A 123 1.00 -5.90 3.31
N CYS A 124 1.91 -5.99 2.34
CA CYS A 124 1.75 -6.81 1.14
C CYS A 124 2.98 -7.66 0.85
N SER A 125 2.77 -8.79 0.19
CA SER A 125 3.82 -9.61 -0.41
C SER A 125 3.52 -9.88 -1.88
N ILE A 126 4.55 -10.16 -2.66
CA ILE A 126 4.45 -10.43 -4.08
C ILE A 126 4.44 -11.94 -4.27
N ARG A 127 3.42 -12.46 -4.96
CA ARG A 127 3.40 -13.86 -5.38
C ARG A 127 4.02 -13.97 -6.76
N THR A 128 5.22 -14.52 -6.84
CA THR A 128 5.94 -14.72 -8.10
C THR A 128 5.17 -15.66 -9.02
N LYS A 129 4.98 -15.22 -10.28
CA LYS A 129 4.48 -16.06 -11.37
C LYS A 129 5.61 -16.34 -12.36
N ASP A 130 5.70 -15.54 -13.42
CA ASP A 130 6.76 -15.61 -14.42
C ASP A 130 8.08 -14.97 -13.96
N GLY A 131 8.05 -14.20 -12.87
CA GLY A 131 9.22 -13.58 -12.25
C GLY A 131 9.80 -12.38 -13.00
N ARG A 132 9.19 -11.95 -14.11
CA ARG A 132 9.76 -10.91 -15.00
C ARG A 132 9.71 -9.49 -14.44
N LYS A 133 8.80 -9.23 -13.50
CA LYS A 133 8.62 -7.92 -12.84
C LYS A 133 9.18 -7.89 -11.42
N VAL A 134 9.47 -9.06 -10.86
CA VAL A 134 9.87 -9.23 -9.46
C VAL A 134 11.39 -9.12 -9.37
N LEU A 135 11.89 -8.16 -8.61
CA LEU A 135 13.32 -8.02 -8.34
C LEU A 135 13.74 -9.05 -7.30
N PHE A 136 14.75 -9.86 -7.62
CA PHE A 136 15.16 -11.00 -6.79
C PHE A 136 15.53 -10.57 -5.37
N TRP A 137 16.28 -9.47 -5.22
CA TRP A 137 16.79 -9.02 -3.93
C TRP A 137 15.92 -7.99 -3.21
N GLU A 138 15.22 -7.16 -3.97
CA GLU A 138 14.55 -5.94 -3.50
C GLU A 138 13.08 -6.18 -3.14
N ASP A 139 12.44 -7.15 -3.78
CA ASP A 139 11.02 -7.43 -3.58
C ASP A 139 10.79 -8.49 -2.50
N LYS A 140 9.66 -8.36 -1.78
CA LYS A 140 9.20 -9.33 -0.78
C LYS A 140 8.42 -10.46 -1.47
N TRP A 141 9.14 -11.45 -2.01
CA TRP A 141 8.56 -12.52 -2.82
C TRP A 141 8.74 -13.95 -2.29
N ILE A 142 9.70 -14.17 -1.39
CA ILE A 142 9.87 -15.45 -0.65
C ILE A 142 9.32 -15.30 0.77
N ASP A 143 9.90 -14.37 1.54
CA ASP A 143 9.67 -14.26 2.97
C ASP A 143 8.88 -13.01 3.37
N GLN A 144 8.86 -12.72 4.68
CA GLN A 144 8.26 -11.51 5.24
C GLN A 144 9.10 -10.24 4.98
N ALA A 145 10.32 -10.37 4.47
CA ALA A 145 11.22 -9.27 4.12
C ALA A 145 11.91 -9.55 2.76
N PRO A 146 12.43 -8.50 2.08
CA PRO A 146 13.34 -8.65 0.95
C PRO A 146 14.57 -9.50 1.28
N LEU A 147 15.08 -10.24 0.31
CA LEU A 147 16.25 -11.11 0.51
C LEU A 147 17.52 -10.32 0.86
N ARG A 148 17.65 -9.07 0.37
CA ARG A 148 18.80 -8.23 0.72
C ARG A 148 18.88 -7.91 2.21
N ASP A 149 17.73 -7.83 2.88
CA ASP A 149 17.66 -7.47 4.30
C ASP A 149 18.03 -8.69 5.17
N THR A 150 17.78 -9.90 4.65
CA THR A 150 18.08 -11.18 5.34
C THR A 150 19.50 -11.68 5.04
N PHE A 151 19.99 -11.45 3.82
CA PHE A 151 21.28 -11.94 3.32
C PHE A 151 22.15 -10.79 2.78
N ASN A 152 22.42 -9.79 3.63
CA ASN A 152 23.12 -8.57 3.23
C ASN A 152 24.54 -8.82 2.67
N ASP A 153 25.27 -9.79 3.22
CA ASP A 153 26.61 -10.13 2.76
C ASP A 153 26.59 -10.68 1.33
N ILE A 154 25.66 -11.59 1.04
CA ILE A 154 25.47 -12.18 -0.29
C ILE A 154 25.02 -11.10 -1.28
N TYR A 155 24.11 -10.21 -0.87
CA TYR A 155 23.67 -9.08 -1.69
C TYR A 155 24.80 -8.13 -2.06
N THR A 156 25.71 -7.84 -1.12
CA THR A 156 26.84 -6.93 -1.35
C THR A 156 27.87 -7.52 -2.31
N LEU A 157 28.06 -8.85 -2.28
CA LEU A 157 28.97 -9.58 -3.16
C LEU A 157 28.40 -9.79 -4.57
N ASN A 158 27.07 -9.75 -4.72
CA ASN A 158 26.38 -9.98 -5.97
C ASN A 158 26.53 -8.78 -6.94
N GLN A 159 26.78 -9.05 -8.21
CA GLN A 159 26.83 -8.05 -9.29
C GLN A 159 25.46 -7.73 -9.90
N GLN A 160 24.48 -8.62 -9.71
CA GLN A 160 23.12 -8.60 -10.25
C GLN A 160 22.09 -8.14 -9.21
N GLN A 161 22.37 -7.07 -8.46
CA GLN A 161 21.48 -6.60 -7.37
C GLN A 161 20.07 -6.21 -7.84
N ARG A 162 19.93 -5.77 -9.10
CA ARG A 162 18.65 -5.40 -9.72
C ARG A 162 18.11 -6.44 -10.70
N ALA A 163 18.65 -7.66 -10.70
CA ALA A 163 18.13 -8.71 -11.55
C ALA A 163 16.74 -9.18 -11.11
N THR A 164 15.94 -9.60 -12.09
CA THR A 164 14.61 -10.14 -11.85
C THR A 164 14.67 -11.61 -11.46
N VAL A 165 13.60 -12.11 -10.83
CA VAL A 165 13.48 -13.54 -10.51
C VAL A 165 13.53 -14.39 -11.77
N ALA A 166 12.99 -13.91 -12.90
CA ALA A 166 13.07 -14.62 -14.17
C ALA A 166 14.50 -14.74 -14.73
N GLU A 167 15.36 -13.75 -14.48
CA GLU A 167 16.75 -13.76 -14.93
C GLU A 167 17.63 -14.66 -14.06
N VAL A 168 17.34 -14.72 -12.76
CA VAL A 168 18.13 -15.47 -11.78
C VAL A 168 17.68 -16.93 -11.69
N CYS A 169 16.37 -17.21 -11.70
CA CYS A 169 15.84 -18.57 -11.55
C CYS A 169 15.79 -19.27 -12.91
N LEU A 170 16.87 -19.96 -13.27
CA LEU A 170 16.94 -20.84 -14.43
C LEU A 170 16.52 -22.27 -14.06
N ASN A 171 16.20 -23.11 -15.04
CA ASN A 171 15.72 -24.48 -14.84
C ASN A 171 16.65 -25.38 -14.01
N GLN A 172 17.93 -25.00 -13.85
CA GLN A 172 18.96 -25.76 -13.14
C GLN A 172 19.34 -25.16 -11.78
N GLY A 173 18.69 -24.08 -11.34
CA GLY A 173 18.97 -23.41 -10.07
C GLY A 173 19.06 -21.88 -10.19
N TRP A 174 19.65 -21.25 -9.18
CA TRP A 174 19.84 -19.80 -9.16
C TRP A 174 21.17 -19.42 -9.81
N ASN A 175 21.11 -18.65 -10.88
CA ASN A 175 22.27 -18.11 -11.57
C ASN A 175 22.61 -16.71 -11.01
N LEU A 176 23.42 -16.69 -9.96
CA LEU A 176 23.89 -15.46 -9.30
C LEU A 176 25.37 -15.23 -9.62
N SER A 177 25.72 -14.03 -10.09
CA SER A 177 27.11 -13.65 -10.33
C SER A 177 27.72 -12.87 -9.15
N PHE A 178 28.87 -13.34 -8.66
CA PHE A 178 29.55 -12.75 -7.51
C PHE A 178 30.90 -12.14 -7.91
N ARG A 179 31.33 -11.08 -7.19
CA ARG A 179 32.63 -10.42 -7.41
C ARG A 179 33.83 -11.33 -7.11
N LYS A 180 33.67 -12.33 -6.25
CA LYS A 180 34.65 -13.39 -6.00
C LYS A 180 33.95 -14.75 -6.12
N PRO A 181 34.58 -15.76 -6.74
CA PRO A 181 34.07 -17.13 -6.69
C PRO A 181 34.09 -17.63 -5.24
N PHE A 182 33.11 -18.46 -4.86
CA PHE A 182 33.03 -19.07 -3.52
C PHE A 182 34.11 -20.13 -3.24
N ASN A 183 35.09 -20.30 -4.14
CA ASN A 183 36.23 -21.18 -3.92
C ASN A 183 37.39 -20.35 -3.32
N ASP A 184 37.47 -20.37 -1.99
CA ASP A 184 38.71 -20.38 -1.21
C ASP A 184 38.49 -21.32 0.00
#